data_AF-A0ABD1DT87-F1
#
_entry.id   AF-A0ABD1DT87-F1
#
_cell.length_a   1.000
_cell.length_b   1.000
_cell.length_c   1.000
_cell.angle_alpha   90.00
_cell.angle_beta   90.00
_cell.angle_gamma   90.00
#
_symmetry.space_group_name_H-M   'P 1'
#
loop_
_entity.id
_entity.type
_entity.pdbx_description
1 polymer ?
#
loop_
_entity_poly.entity_id
_entity_poly.type
_entity_poly.pdbx_seq_one_letter_code
_entity_poly.pdbx_strand_id
1 'polypeptide(L)'
;MPLIDPVVLVHGGAGDIPAERVEGKLVGVKRAARIGYEKLSATGCVLDAVEEAVRSMELDPFFNAGYGSVLTTEGNVEMEASIMNGATLRAGCCSLVKDIMHPISLARRVMKTPHNFLAGNGVMQFAKEEGFDVLSPPGQLVTDYAREALEEWKEGQRRGEIEFARTEIGSSNKYNKAEVGTVGAVAIDANDLKLTENPIGDICDWTKD
;
A
#
# COMPACT_ATOMS: atom_id res chain seq x y z
N MET A 1 -18.83 28.46 6.90
CA MET A 1 -17.94 28.06 5.80
C MET A 1 -16.99 27.00 6.33
N PRO A 2 -16.64 25.96 5.54
CA PRO A 2 -15.55 25.05 5.90
C PRO A 2 -14.27 25.86 6.15
N LEU A 3 -13.46 25.46 7.13
CA LEU A 3 -12.24 26.20 7.52
C LEU A 3 -11.12 26.03 6.49
N ILE A 4 -11.11 24.87 5.83
CA ILE A 4 -10.25 24.53 4.70
C ILE A 4 -11.04 23.67 3.71
N ASP A 5 -10.60 23.66 2.46
CA ASP A 5 -11.08 22.68 1.49
C ASP A 5 -10.51 21.30 1.85
N PRO A 6 -11.30 20.21 1.76
CA PRO A 6 -10.78 18.86 1.97
C PRO A 6 -9.65 18.54 0.99
N VAL A 7 -8.61 17.87 1.48
CA VAL A 7 -7.45 17.50 0.65
C VAL A 7 -7.19 16.01 0.79
N VAL A 8 -6.91 15.36 -0.33
CA VAL A 8 -6.39 13.99 -0.40
C VAL A 8 -5.10 14.02 -1.23
N LEU A 9 -4.02 13.48 -0.67
CA LEU A 9 -2.73 13.29 -1.34
C LEU A 9 -2.42 11.80 -1.37
N VAL A 10 -1.84 11.34 -2.48
CA VAL A 10 -1.45 9.94 -2.67
C VAL A 10 -0.04 9.85 -3.27
N HIS A 11 0.67 8.77 -2.98
CA HIS A 11 1.87 8.38 -3.72
C HIS A 11 1.77 6.92 -4.18
N GLY A 12 2.48 6.61 -5.26
CA GLY A 12 2.54 5.28 -5.87
C GLY A 12 3.96 4.71 -6.02
N GLY A 13 4.89 5.23 -5.22
CA GLY A 13 6.28 4.79 -5.15
C GLY A 13 7.25 5.93 -5.38
N ALA A 14 8.41 5.85 -4.76
CA ALA A 14 9.51 6.79 -4.94
C ALA A 14 10.69 6.04 -5.54
N GLY A 15 11.13 6.48 -6.72
CA GLY A 15 12.33 5.96 -7.35
C GLY A 15 12.43 6.23 -8.84
N ASP A 16 13.41 5.59 -9.46
CA ASP A 16 13.67 5.58 -10.90
C ASP A 16 12.65 4.71 -11.63
N ILE A 17 11.44 5.28 -11.80
CA ILE A 17 10.33 4.63 -12.50
C ILE A 17 10.71 4.47 -13.99
N PRO A 18 10.68 3.24 -14.53
CA PRO A 18 10.95 2.99 -15.95
C PRO A 18 9.98 3.77 -16.84
N ALA A 19 10.48 4.32 -17.94
CA ALA A 19 9.72 5.20 -18.83
C ALA A 19 8.39 4.57 -19.30
N GLU A 20 8.40 3.27 -19.58
CA GLU A 20 7.26 2.46 -20.00
C GLU A 20 6.18 2.32 -18.92
N ARG A 21 6.53 2.54 -17.64
CA ARG A 21 5.61 2.43 -16.50
C ARG A 21 5.09 3.77 -16.00
N VAL A 22 5.74 4.87 -16.38
CA VAL A 22 5.37 6.23 -15.95
C VAL A 22 3.90 6.51 -16.23
N GLU A 23 3.42 6.26 -17.46
CA GLU A 23 2.04 6.59 -17.83
C GLU A 23 1.03 5.76 -17.02
N GLY A 24 1.27 4.45 -16.86
CA GLY A 24 0.40 3.58 -16.07
C GLY A 24 0.33 4.00 -14.60
N LYS A 25 1.49 4.30 -13.98
CA LYS A 25 1.55 4.83 -12.61
C LYS A 25 0.84 6.18 -12.48
N LEU A 26 1.03 7.10 -13.44
CA LEU A 26 0.35 8.40 -13.45
C LEU A 26 -1.18 8.27 -13.53
N VAL A 27 -1.68 7.35 -14.35
CA VAL A 27 -3.12 7.03 -14.43
C VAL A 27 -3.61 6.47 -13.09
N GLY A 28 -2.86 5.54 -12.49
CA GLY A 28 -3.21 4.91 -11.22
C GLY A 28 -3.26 5.90 -10.05
N VAL A 29 -2.26 6.76 -9.87
CA VAL A 29 -2.26 7.75 -8.77
C VAL A 29 -3.35 8.82 -8.96
N LYS A 30 -3.64 9.23 -10.20
CA LYS A 30 -4.77 10.14 -10.49
C LYS A 30 -6.11 9.48 -10.15
N ARG A 31 -6.25 8.18 -10.42
CA ARG A 31 -7.44 7.40 -10.06
C ARG A 31 -7.58 7.30 -8.54
N ALA A 32 -6.50 6.96 -7.84
CA ALA A 32 -6.49 6.84 -6.38
C ALA A 32 -6.86 8.15 -5.68
N ALA A 33 -6.25 9.27 -6.12
CA ALA A 33 -6.58 10.60 -5.60
C ALA A 33 -8.06 10.95 -5.81
N ARG A 34 -8.61 10.65 -7.00
CA ARG A 34 -10.03 10.89 -7.30
C ARG A 34 -10.94 10.03 -6.41
N ILE A 35 -10.68 8.73 -6.29
CA ILE A 35 -11.48 7.81 -5.47
C ILE A 35 -11.47 8.27 -4.01
N GLY A 36 -10.30 8.60 -3.46
CA GLY A 36 -10.19 9.11 -2.10
C GLY A 36 -10.98 10.40 -1.90
N TYR A 37 -10.85 11.37 -2.81
CA TYR A 37 -11.56 12.64 -2.73
C TYR A 37 -13.08 12.49 -2.86
N GLU A 38 -13.55 11.64 -3.79
CA GLU A 38 -14.97 11.32 -3.96
C GLU A 38 -15.54 10.66 -2.69
N LYS A 39 -14.78 9.74 -2.07
CA LYS A 39 -15.18 9.12 -0.81
C LYS A 39 -15.24 10.13 0.33
N LEU A 40 -14.20 10.97 0.47
CA LEU A 40 -14.17 12.03 1.51
C LEU A 40 -15.36 12.98 1.36
N SER A 41 -15.67 13.38 0.14
CA SER A 41 -16.81 14.26 -0.17
C SER A 41 -18.15 13.62 0.17
N ALA A 42 -18.27 12.29 0.00
CA ALA A 42 -19.51 11.56 0.23
C ALA A 42 -19.74 11.22 1.71
N THR A 43 -18.70 10.82 2.46
CA THR A 43 -18.84 10.32 3.84
C THR A 43 -18.39 11.31 4.90
N GLY A 44 -17.51 12.26 4.54
CA GLY A 44 -16.81 13.11 5.48
C GLY A 44 -15.82 12.36 6.39
N CYS A 45 -15.56 11.07 6.13
CA CYS A 45 -14.64 10.27 6.93
C CYS A 45 -13.28 10.16 6.25
N VAL A 46 -12.25 10.74 6.89
CA VAL A 46 -10.88 10.72 6.37
C VAL A 46 -10.36 9.29 6.24
N LEU A 47 -10.58 8.43 7.25
CA LEU A 47 -10.23 7.00 7.18
C LEU A 47 -10.85 6.26 5.98
N ASP A 48 -12.10 6.55 5.62
CA ASP A 48 -12.72 5.92 4.44
C ASP A 48 -12.01 6.37 3.15
N ALA A 49 -11.62 7.64 3.09
CA ALA A 49 -10.97 8.23 1.93
C ALA A 49 -9.58 7.64 1.68
N VAL A 50 -8.74 7.58 2.72
CA VAL A 50 -7.38 7.06 2.60
C VAL A 50 -7.37 5.55 2.38
N GLU A 51 -8.28 4.80 3.01
CA GLU A 51 -8.41 3.35 2.77
C GLU A 51 -8.76 3.08 1.30
N GLU A 52 -9.72 3.81 0.73
CA GLU A 52 -10.22 3.52 -0.63
C GLU A 52 -9.28 4.02 -1.73
N ALA A 53 -8.55 5.10 -1.47
CA ALA A 53 -7.43 5.50 -2.31
C ALA A 53 -6.38 4.37 -2.39
N VAL A 54 -5.96 3.81 -1.25
CA VAL A 54 -4.96 2.73 -1.20
C VAL A 54 -5.51 1.43 -1.79
N ARG A 55 -6.76 1.04 -1.48
CA ARG A 55 -7.42 -0.13 -2.07
C ARG A 55 -7.43 -0.09 -3.60
N SER A 56 -7.58 1.10 -4.18
CA SER A 56 -7.54 1.24 -5.63
C SER A 56 -6.15 0.97 -6.22
N MET A 57 -5.09 1.29 -5.49
CA MET A 57 -3.70 0.99 -5.88
C MET A 57 -3.32 -0.47 -5.60
N GLU A 58 -3.84 -1.07 -4.52
CA GLU A 58 -3.69 -2.51 -4.23
C GLU A 58 -4.31 -3.43 -5.29
N LEU A 59 -5.25 -2.92 -6.10
CA LEU A 59 -5.85 -3.65 -7.22
C LEU A 59 -5.10 -3.46 -8.53
N ASP A 60 -4.16 -2.51 -8.58
CA ASP A 60 -3.54 -2.06 -9.81
C ASP A 60 -2.11 -2.62 -9.90
N PRO A 61 -1.84 -3.52 -10.87
CA PRO A 61 -0.53 -4.17 -11.02
C PRO A 61 0.60 -3.19 -11.37
N PHE A 62 0.28 -1.91 -11.60
CA PHE A 62 1.27 -0.87 -11.74
C PHE A 62 2.04 -0.57 -10.44
N PHE A 63 1.46 -0.90 -9.29
CA PHE A 63 2.01 -0.62 -7.97
C PHE A 63 2.48 -1.88 -7.27
N ASN A 64 3.55 -1.74 -6.49
CA ASN A 64 3.96 -2.75 -5.54
C ASN A 64 3.09 -2.59 -4.30
N ALA A 65 1.87 -3.12 -4.35
CA ALA A 65 0.93 -3.29 -3.25
C ALA A 65 -0.19 -4.24 -3.69
N GLY A 66 -0.76 -5.04 -2.79
CA GLY A 66 -1.83 -5.98 -3.15
C GLY A 66 -1.46 -6.85 -4.37
N TYR A 67 -2.33 -6.83 -5.38
CA TYR A 67 -2.07 -7.35 -6.71
C TYR A 67 -1.06 -6.48 -7.47
N GLY A 68 0.16 -6.99 -7.65
CA GLY A 68 1.29 -6.22 -8.17
C GLY A 68 2.48 -6.15 -7.22
N SER A 69 2.29 -6.60 -5.98
CA SER A 69 3.37 -6.74 -5.00
C SER A 69 4.57 -7.51 -5.55
N VAL A 70 5.78 -7.04 -5.22
CA VAL A 70 7.02 -7.76 -5.52
C VAL A 70 7.06 -9.11 -4.83
N LEU A 71 7.95 -10.00 -5.25
CA LEU A 71 8.04 -11.34 -4.68
C LEU A 71 9.15 -11.44 -3.63
N THR A 72 8.92 -12.28 -2.62
CA THR A 72 9.99 -12.76 -1.74
C THR A 72 10.99 -13.59 -2.53
N THR A 73 12.13 -13.92 -1.94
CA THR A 73 13.14 -14.81 -2.54
C THR A 73 12.58 -16.19 -2.90
N GLU A 74 11.54 -16.62 -2.20
CA GLU A 74 10.80 -17.87 -2.44
C GLU A 74 9.71 -17.75 -3.53
N GLY A 75 9.49 -16.55 -4.09
CA GLY A 75 8.50 -16.33 -5.14
C GLY A 75 7.07 -16.07 -4.62
N ASN A 76 6.91 -15.78 -3.33
CA ASN A 76 5.61 -15.53 -2.72
C ASN A 76 5.32 -14.03 -2.58
N VAL A 77 4.04 -13.66 -2.50
CA VAL A 77 3.63 -12.31 -2.08
C VAL A 77 3.41 -12.32 -0.57
N GLU A 78 4.21 -11.51 0.13
CA GLU A 78 4.04 -11.14 1.53
C GLU A 78 3.87 -9.62 1.61
N MET A 79 2.88 -9.14 2.35
CA MET A 79 2.50 -7.74 2.39
C MET A 79 2.37 -7.24 3.83
N GLU A 80 2.57 -5.94 3.99
CA GLU A 80 2.31 -5.21 5.23
C GLU A 80 1.47 -3.98 4.92
N ALA A 81 0.69 -3.50 5.87
CA ALA A 81 -0.08 -2.27 5.71
C ALA A 81 -0.37 -1.64 7.06
N SER A 82 -0.49 -0.32 7.08
CA SER A 82 -0.84 0.43 8.28
C SER A 82 -1.81 1.58 7.98
N ILE A 83 -2.67 1.87 8.96
CA ILE A 83 -3.61 2.99 8.90
C ILE A 83 -3.74 3.61 10.28
N MET A 84 -3.82 4.94 10.33
CA MET A 84 -3.90 5.71 11.57
C MET A 84 -4.96 6.81 11.46
N ASN A 85 -5.75 6.94 12.53
CA ASN A 85 -6.58 8.11 12.76
C ASN A 85 -5.80 9.15 13.57
N GLY A 86 -5.47 10.28 12.96
CA GLY A 86 -4.73 11.38 13.55
C GLY A 86 -5.45 12.09 14.70
N ALA A 87 -6.80 12.11 14.69
CA ALA A 87 -7.58 12.72 15.77
C ALA A 87 -7.53 11.93 17.09
N THR A 88 -7.52 10.59 17.02
CA THR A 88 -7.56 9.70 18.19
C THR A 88 -6.24 8.98 18.47
N LEU A 89 -5.28 9.09 17.56
CA LEU A 89 -4.03 8.33 17.52
C LEU A 89 -4.21 6.81 17.50
N ARG A 90 -5.43 6.32 17.22
CA ARG A 90 -5.66 4.88 17.01
C ARG A 90 -5.04 4.47 15.69
N ALA A 91 -4.30 3.36 15.72
CA ALA A 91 -3.65 2.81 14.55
C ALA A 91 -3.88 1.30 14.49
N GLY A 92 -3.82 0.76 13.27
CA GLY A 92 -3.82 -0.67 13.02
C GLY A 92 -2.79 -1.01 11.97
N CYS A 93 -2.09 -2.12 12.18
CA CYS A 93 -1.02 -2.60 11.32
C CYS A 93 -1.13 -4.11 11.15
N CYS A 94 -0.80 -4.60 9.96
CA CYS A 94 -0.63 -6.01 9.66
C CYS A 94 0.66 -6.26 8.88
N SER A 95 1.35 -7.38 9.12
CA SER A 95 2.57 -7.79 8.41
C SER A 95 2.56 -9.29 8.11
N LEU A 96 3.35 -9.71 7.11
CA LEU A 96 3.40 -11.08 6.59
C LEU A 96 2.03 -11.60 6.13
N VAL A 97 1.19 -10.68 5.62
CA VAL A 97 -0.13 -11.00 5.08
C VAL A 97 0.04 -11.67 3.72
N LYS A 98 -0.67 -12.79 3.51
CA LYS A 98 -0.66 -13.57 2.27
C LYS A 98 -2.07 -13.69 1.73
N ASP A 99 -2.20 -13.69 0.40
CA ASP A 99 -3.45 -14.05 -0.28
C ASP A 99 -4.70 -13.25 0.16
N ILE A 100 -4.54 -11.99 0.56
CA ILE A 100 -5.65 -11.06 0.84
C ILE A 100 -5.48 -9.87 -0.10
N MET A 101 -6.50 -9.57 -0.90
CA MET A 101 -6.41 -8.51 -1.92
C MET A 101 -6.08 -7.13 -1.31
N HIS A 102 -6.63 -6.85 -0.13
CA HIS A 102 -6.60 -5.52 0.49
C HIS A 102 -6.03 -5.55 1.92
N PRO A 103 -4.71 -5.63 2.08
CA PRO A 103 -4.09 -5.57 3.41
C PRO A 103 -4.41 -4.27 4.16
N ILE A 104 -4.61 -3.13 3.50
CA ILE A 104 -4.98 -1.87 4.18
C ILE A 104 -6.32 -1.99 4.94
N SER A 105 -7.28 -2.71 4.36
CA SER A 105 -8.57 -2.98 5.02
C SER A 105 -8.41 -3.89 6.23
N LEU A 106 -7.48 -4.85 6.16
CA LEU A 106 -7.15 -5.71 7.30
C LEU A 106 -6.49 -4.89 8.42
N ALA A 107 -5.55 -4.00 8.09
CA ALA A 107 -4.95 -3.06 9.03
C ALA A 107 -6.02 -2.19 9.70
N ARG A 108 -7.00 -1.67 8.94
CA ARG A 108 -8.14 -0.92 9.49
C ARG A 108 -8.98 -1.76 10.44
N ARG A 109 -9.08 -3.07 10.21
CA ARG A 109 -9.78 -3.97 11.12
C ARG A 109 -8.98 -4.21 12.40
N VAL A 110 -7.65 -4.34 12.33
CA VAL A 110 -6.75 -4.42 13.50
C VAL A 110 -6.94 -3.22 14.43
N MET A 111 -7.06 -2.00 13.88
CA MET A 111 -7.28 -0.76 14.64
C MET A 111 -8.52 -0.81 15.58
N LYS A 112 -9.50 -1.67 15.27
CA LYS A 112 -10.72 -1.87 16.07
C LYS A 112 -10.54 -2.87 17.22
N THR A 113 -9.37 -3.48 17.36
CA THR A 113 -9.00 -4.41 18.43
C THR A 113 -8.26 -3.65 19.56
N PRO A 114 -7.95 -4.30 20.71
CA PRO A 114 -7.02 -3.73 21.70
C PRO A 114 -5.55 -3.76 21.25
N HIS A 115 -5.24 -4.34 20.10
CA HIS A 115 -3.90 -4.43 19.53
C HIS A 115 -3.73 -3.44 18.38
N ASN A 116 -2.52 -2.89 18.25
CA ASN A 116 -2.19 -2.00 17.13
C ASN A 116 -1.51 -2.74 15.98
N PHE A 117 -0.98 -3.95 16.22
CA PHE A 117 -0.19 -4.67 15.23
C PHE A 117 -0.35 -6.19 15.39
N LEU A 118 -0.73 -6.87 14.31
CA LEU A 118 -0.73 -8.33 14.18
C LEU A 118 0.16 -8.77 13.01
N ALA A 119 0.80 -9.93 13.10
CA ALA A 119 1.66 -10.43 12.02
C ALA A 119 1.57 -11.95 11.81
N GLY A 120 1.95 -12.41 10.62
CA GLY A 120 2.09 -13.82 10.26
C GLY A 120 0.81 -14.63 10.49
N ASN A 121 0.94 -15.82 11.07
CA ASN A 121 -0.21 -16.71 11.32
C ASN A 121 -1.30 -16.06 12.18
N GLY A 122 -0.93 -15.18 13.12
CA GLY A 122 -1.88 -14.49 13.98
C GLY A 122 -2.80 -13.56 13.19
N VAL A 123 -2.24 -12.79 12.25
CA VAL A 123 -3.04 -11.87 11.43
C VAL A 123 -3.88 -12.62 10.39
N MET A 124 -3.38 -13.74 9.87
CA MET A 124 -4.14 -14.59 8.94
C MET A 124 -5.33 -15.30 9.62
N GLN A 125 -5.18 -15.71 10.88
CA GLN A 125 -6.30 -16.24 11.67
C GLN A 125 -7.33 -15.15 11.96
N PHE A 126 -6.86 -13.97 12.40
CA PHE A 126 -7.72 -12.81 12.62
C PHE A 126 -8.49 -12.42 11.36
N ALA A 127 -7.85 -12.39 10.18
CA ALA A 127 -8.51 -12.10 8.92
C ALA A 127 -9.69 -13.05 8.63
N LYS A 128 -9.51 -14.36 8.85
CA LYS A 128 -10.58 -15.35 8.69
C LYS A 128 -11.74 -15.13 9.67
N GLU A 129 -11.42 -14.85 10.93
CA GLU A 129 -12.43 -14.56 11.97
C GLU A 129 -13.22 -13.29 11.66
N GLU A 130 -12.58 -12.33 11.02
CA GLU A 130 -13.17 -11.07 10.56
C GLU A 130 -13.86 -11.18 9.19
N GLY A 131 -13.91 -12.38 8.60
CA GLY A 131 -14.61 -12.64 7.34
C GLY A 131 -13.91 -12.10 6.10
N PHE A 132 -12.60 -11.89 6.14
CA PHE A 132 -11.82 -11.57 4.94
C PHE A 132 -11.70 -12.79 4.02
N ASP A 133 -11.89 -12.56 2.73
CA ASP A 133 -11.64 -13.56 1.70
C ASP A 133 -10.13 -13.81 1.57
N VAL A 134 -9.71 -15.02 1.92
CA VAL A 134 -8.38 -15.54 1.61
C VAL A 134 -8.44 -16.18 0.23
N LEU A 135 -7.71 -15.61 -0.73
CA LEU A 135 -7.71 -16.02 -2.13
C LEU A 135 -7.30 -17.48 -2.27
N SER A 136 -8.12 -18.24 -3.01
CA SER A 136 -7.91 -19.66 -3.29
C SER A 136 -8.09 -19.93 -4.79
N PRO A 137 -7.11 -20.56 -5.48
CA PRO A 137 -5.84 -21.06 -4.92
C PRO A 137 -4.88 -19.93 -4.48
N PRO A 138 -3.90 -20.22 -3.60
CA PRO A 138 -2.85 -19.26 -3.20
C PRO A 138 -2.04 -18.75 -4.40
N GLY A 139 -1.42 -17.57 -4.24
CA GLY A 139 -0.55 -16.97 -5.25
C GLY A 139 -1.26 -16.15 -6.33
N GLN A 140 -2.57 -15.87 -6.16
CA GLN A 140 -3.34 -15.04 -7.09
C GLN A 140 -2.89 -13.58 -7.16
N LEU A 141 -2.09 -13.12 -6.18
CA LEU A 141 -1.52 -11.78 -6.18
C LEU A 141 -0.25 -11.65 -7.04
N VAL A 142 0.31 -12.78 -7.51
CA VAL A 142 1.55 -12.81 -8.29
C VAL A 142 1.28 -12.40 -9.74
N THR A 143 1.95 -11.36 -10.20
CA THR A 143 1.94 -10.92 -11.60
C THR A 143 3.12 -11.49 -12.38
N ASP A 144 3.00 -11.62 -13.70
CA ASP A 144 4.12 -12.05 -14.56
C ASP A 144 5.30 -11.10 -14.44
N TYR A 145 5.01 -9.81 -14.34
CA TYR A 145 6.01 -8.78 -14.10
C TYR A 145 6.83 -9.05 -12.83
N ALA A 146 6.17 -9.35 -11.71
CA ALA A 146 6.84 -9.60 -10.44
C ALA A 146 7.69 -10.89 -10.49
N ARG A 147 7.26 -11.90 -11.26
CA ARG A 147 8.06 -13.11 -11.52
C ARG A 147 9.31 -12.80 -12.32
N GLU A 148 9.17 -12.06 -13.43
CA GLU A 148 10.30 -11.67 -14.28
C GLU A 148 11.32 -10.86 -13.49
N ALA A 149 10.87 -9.87 -12.71
CA ALA A 149 11.75 -9.07 -11.85
C ALA A 149 12.54 -9.92 -10.82
N LEU A 150 11.89 -10.93 -10.21
CA LEU A 150 12.56 -11.84 -9.28
C LEU A 150 13.61 -12.71 -10.00
N GLU A 151 13.31 -13.23 -11.18
CA GLU A 151 14.24 -14.08 -11.92
C GLU A 151 15.44 -13.29 -12.46
N GLU A 152 15.23 -12.08 -12.95
CA GLU A 152 16.29 -11.14 -13.32
C GLU A 152 17.21 -10.84 -12.12
N TRP A 153 16.63 -10.60 -10.94
CA TRP A 153 17.39 -10.39 -9.73
C TRP A 153 18.22 -11.62 -9.35
N LYS A 154 17.61 -12.82 -9.33
CA LYS A 154 18.33 -14.08 -9.02
C LYS A 154 19.50 -14.32 -9.99
N GLU A 155 19.31 -14.03 -11.27
CA GLU A 155 20.37 -14.19 -12.27
C GLU A 155 21.49 -13.15 -12.10
N GLY A 156 21.16 -11.89 -11.81
CA GLY A 156 22.15 -10.87 -11.51
C GLY A 156 22.96 -11.15 -10.24
N GLN A 157 22.32 -11.73 -9.21
CA GLN A 157 22.99 -12.22 -8.00
C GLN A 157 23.98 -13.35 -8.32
N ARG A 158 23.58 -14.33 -9.14
CA ARG A 158 24.47 -15.43 -9.57
C ARG A 158 25.69 -14.92 -10.32
N ARG A 159 25.55 -13.85 -11.11
CA ARG A 159 26.65 -13.20 -11.85
C ARG A 159 27.51 -12.25 -11.01
N GLY A 160 27.12 -11.96 -9.77
CA GLY A 160 27.80 -11.00 -8.90
C GLY A 160 27.66 -9.54 -9.36
N GLU A 161 26.61 -9.24 -10.14
CA GLU A 161 26.37 -7.93 -10.75
C GLU A 161 25.41 -7.06 -9.93
N ILE A 162 24.65 -7.66 -9.01
CA ILE A 162 23.61 -7.01 -8.22
C ILE A 162 23.87 -7.31 -6.74
N GLU A 163 23.82 -6.29 -5.88
CA GLU A 163 23.96 -6.42 -4.42
C GLU A 163 22.61 -6.30 -3.69
N PHE A 164 21.69 -5.46 -4.18
CA PHE A 164 20.38 -5.20 -3.56
C PHE A 164 19.20 -5.61 -4.46
N ALA A 165 18.10 -6.09 -3.85
CA ALA A 165 16.86 -6.40 -4.56
C ALA A 165 16.19 -5.11 -5.06
N ARG A 166 15.97 -5.02 -6.38
CA ARG A 166 15.24 -3.90 -6.99
C ARG A 166 13.75 -4.12 -6.78
N THR A 167 13.05 -3.12 -6.26
CA THR A 167 11.63 -3.24 -5.90
C THR A 167 10.73 -2.36 -6.75
N GLU A 168 11.25 -1.32 -7.42
CA GLU A 168 10.56 -0.67 -8.54
C GLU A 168 10.79 -1.42 -9.83
N ILE A 169 10.24 -2.63 -9.92
CA ILE A 169 9.58 -3.10 -11.12
C ILE A 169 10.23 -2.54 -12.43
N GLY A 170 11.41 -3.09 -12.79
CA GLY A 170 12.07 -3.14 -14.11
C GLY A 170 12.65 -1.88 -14.78
N SER A 171 13.77 -1.34 -14.29
CA SER A 171 14.83 -0.86 -15.19
C SER A 171 16.20 -0.95 -14.52
N SER A 172 17.23 -1.13 -15.35
CA SER A 172 18.62 -1.27 -14.92
C SER A 172 19.41 -0.02 -15.30
N ASN A 173 19.96 0.67 -14.30
CA ASN A 173 21.18 1.43 -14.52
C ASN A 173 22.13 1.20 -13.35
N LYS A 174 23.40 0.98 -13.68
CA LYS A 174 24.56 0.71 -12.80
C LYS A 174 24.86 1.82 -11.77
N TYR A 175 24.08 2.90 -11.77
CA TYR A 175 24.25 4.06 -10.91
C TYR A 175 23.13 4.24 -9.88
N ASN A 176 22.00 3.52 -10.00
CA ASN A 176 20.86 3.69 -9.12
C ASN A 176 20.80 2.54 -8.10
N LYS A 177 20.88 2.91 -6.82
CA LYS A 177 20.62 2.01 -5.69
C LYS A 177 19.18 1.51 -5.82
N ALA A 178 18.91 0.29 -5.39
CA ALA A 178 17.57 -0.26 -5.39
C ALA A 178 16.60 0.71 -4.71
N GLU A 179 15.62 1.19 -5.45
CA GLU A 179 14.56 2.07 -4.94
C GLU A 179 13.26 1.28 -4.84
N VAL A 180 12.52 1.55 -3.77
CA VAL A 180 11.35 0.80 -3.31
C VAL A 180 10.10 1.60 -3.60
N GLY A 181 9.24 1.02 -4.44
CA GLY A 181 7.95 1.61 -4.74
C GLY A 181 6.94 1.13 -3.71
N THR A 182 6.41 2.02 -2.90
CA THR A 182 5.26 1.73 -2.03
C THR A 182 4.12 2.69 -2.31
N VAL A 183 2.93 2.38 -1.82
CA VAL A 183 1.74 3.23 -2.02
C VAL A 183 1.32 3.86 -0.70
N GLY A 184 0.68 5.01 -0.75
CA GLY A 184 0.21 5.66 0.46
C GLY A 184 -0.77 6.77 0.16
N ALA A 185 -1.51 7.15 1.20
CA ALA A 185 -2.49 8.22 1.11
C ALA A 185 -2.58 8.98 2.43
N VAL A 186 -2.70 10.30 2.35
CA VAL A 186 -3.02 11.16 3.50
C VAL A 186 -4.18 12.05 3.14
N ALA A 187 -5.02 12.35 4.10
CA ALA A 187 -6.13 13.26 3.88
C ALA A 187 -6.44 14.11 5.12
N ILE A 188 -7.12 15.23 4.87
CA ILE A 188 -7.63 16.13 5.89
C ILE A 188 -9.04 16.55 5.49
N ASP A 189 -9.98 16.51 6.44
CA ASP A 189 -11.34 16.96 6.17
C ASP A 189 -11.51 18.48 6.40
N ALA A 190 -12.70 18.99 6.08
CA ALA A 190 -13.04 20.40 6.23
C ALA A 190 -13.19 20.88 7.68
N ASN A 191 -13.17 19.97 8.67
CA ASN A 191 -13.48 20.17 10.08
C ASN A 191 -12.31 19.89 11.04
N ASP A 192 -11.25 19.19 10.61
CA ASP A 192 -10.13 18.69 11.43
C ASP A 192 -9.40 19.81 12.20
N LEU A 193 -9.47 21.05 11.72
CA LEU A 193 -8.88 22.21 12.40
C LEU A 193 -9.64 22.68 13.65
N LYS A 194 -10.81 22.12 13.98
CA LYS A 194 -11.61 22.57 15.13
C LYS A 194 -11.29 21.88 16.46
N LEU A 195 -10.57 20.76 16.47
CA LEU A 195 -10.58 19.86 17.65
C LEU A 195 -9.22 19.63 18.33
N THR A 196 -8.09 20.03 17.75
CA THR A 196 -6.77 19.82 18.37
C THR A 196 -5.79 20.95 18.09
N GLU A 197 -4.92 21.28 19.06
CA GLU A 197 -3.78 22.19 18.86
C GLU A 197 -2.72 21.62 17.88
N ASN A 198 -2.91 20.37 17.41
CA ASN A 198 -2.13 19.68 16.39
C ASN A 198 -3.09 18.98 15.41
N PRO A 199 -3.43 19.59 14.26
CA PRO A 199 -4.22 18.95 13.22
C PRO A 199 -3.33 17.92 12.50
N ILE A 200 -3.21 16.72 13.06
CA ILE A 200 -2.57 15.60 12.38
C ILE A 200 -3.65 14.99 11.49
N GLY A 201 -3.53 15.14 10.16
CA GLY A 201 -4.40 14.45 9.22
C GLY A 201 -4.31 12.94 9.37
N ASP A 202 -5.31 12.19 8.93
CA ASP A 202 -5.21 10.73 8.94
C ASP A 202 -4.23 10.26 7.85
N ILE A 203 -3.42 9.26 8.20
CA ILE A 203 -2.34 8.73 7.37
C ILE A 203 -2.59 7.24 7.14
N CYS A 204 -2.60 6.84 5.87
CA CYS A 204 -2.35 5.46 5.46
C CYS A 204 -0.96 5.39 4.86
N ASP A 205 -0.12 4.54 5.42
CA ASP A 205 1.15 4.19 4.82
C ASP A 205 1.22 2.68 4.63
N TRP A 206 1.64 2.28 3.44
CA TRP A 206 1.89 0.91 3.09
C TRP A 206 3.40 0.78 2.93
N THR A 207 4.05 -0.01 3.78
CA THR A 207 5.46 -0.35 3.61
C THR A 207 5.56 -1.81 3.23
N LYS A 208 6.27 -2.08 2.14
CA LYS A 208 6.90 -3.38 1.93
C LYS A 208 8.34 -3.08 1.61
N ASP A 209 9.18 -3.32 2.60
CA ASP A 209 10.64 -3.29 2.44
C ASP A 209 11.16 -4.69 2.06
#